data_AF-A6HQM3-F1
#
_entry.id   AF-A6HQM3-F1
#
_cell.length_a   1.000
_cell.length_b   1.000
_cell.length_c   1.000
_cell.angle_alpha   90.00
_cell.angle_beta   90.00
_cell.angle_gamma   90.00
#
_symmetry.space_group_name_H-M   'P 1'
#
loop_
_entity.id
_entity.type
_entity.pdbx_description
1 polymer ?
#
loop_
_entity_poly.entity_id
_entity_poly.type
_entity_poly.pdbx_seq_one_letter_code
_entity_poly.pdbx_strand_id
1 'polypeptide(L)' 'MTLEERRKEYIRDYVSLSTILSWKEEMKSKGQNDEENAQEAPQVKKSLSEKVSLYRGDITLLEVDAIVNAVQAHVEHK' A
#
# COMPACT_ATOMS: atom_id res chain seq x y z
N MET A 1 2.23 13.23 19.57
CA MET A 1 2.70 13.69 18.25
C MET A 1 1.59 13.47 17.24
N THR A 2 1.09 14.55 16.66
CA THR A 2 0.27 14.49 15.45
C THR A 2 1.15 14.17 14.24
N LEU A 3 0.52 13.78 13.13
CA LEU A 3 1.24 13.49 11.89
C LEU A 3 1.98 14.73 11.35
N GLU A 4 1.39 15.93 11.52
CA GLU A 4 2.02 17.19 11.16
C GLU A 4 3.25 17.53 12.02
N GLU A 5 3.22 17.18 13.32
CA GLU A 5 4.39 17.32 14.19
C GLU A 5 5.50 16.36 13.76
N ARG A 6 5.18 15.10 13.44
CA ARG A 6 6.16 14.10 12.97
C ARG A 6 6.84 14.52 11.67
N ARG A 7 6.12 15.15 10.74
CA ARG A 7 6.67 15.64 9.46
C ARG A 7 7.79 16.66 9.64
N LYS A 8 7.83 17.41 10.75
CA LYS A 8 8.90 18.38 11.04
C LYS A 8 10.24 17.69 11.34
N GLU A 9 10.21 16.41 11.73
CA GLU A 9 11.39 15.62 12.05
C GLU A 9 11.84 14.73 10.89
N TYR A 10 11.12 14.74 9.76
CA TYR A 10 11.50 13.95 8.59
C TYR A 10 12.76 14.55 7.95
N ILE A 11 13.79 13.73 7.85
CA ILE A 11 15.08 14.11 7.23
C ILE A 11 14.97 14.07 5.68
N ARG A 12 14.01 13.30 5.16
CA ARG A 12 13.79 13.08 3.73
C ARG A 12 12.34 13.41 3.36
N ASP A 13 12.11 13.55 2.06
CA ASP A 13 10.76 13.60 1.50
C ASP A 13 9.94 12.35 1.86
N TYR A 14 8.63 12.47 1.73
CA TYR A 14 7.68 11.40 2.03
C TYR A 14 6.62 11.29 0.94
N VAL A 15 6.03 10.11 0.84
CA VAL A 15 4.91 9.77 -0.04
C VAL A 15 3.69 9.55 0.84
N SER A 16 2.71 10.45 0.76
CA SER A 16 1.47 10.32 1.54
C SER A 16 0.60 9.19 1.01
N LEU A 17 -0.06 8.45 1.92
CA LEU A 17 -0.98 7.38 1.55
C LEU A 17 -2.07 7.82 0.55
N SER A 18 -2.51 9.08 0.64
CA SER A 18 -3.50 9.68 -0.28
C SER A 18 -3.06 9.77 -1.74
N THR A 19 -1.76 9.72 -2.03
CA THR A 19 -1.22 9.76 -3.40
C THR A 19 -1.12 8.37 -4.03
N ILE A 20 -1.24 7.32 -3.22
CA ILE A 20 -1.17 5.93 -3.67
C ILE A 20 -2.57 5.49 -4.09
N LEU A 21 -2.74 5.21 -5.38
CA LEU A 21 -4.02 4.73 -5.91
C LEU A 21 -4.37 3.35 -5.36
N SER A 22 -5.65 3.12 -5.08
CA SER A 22 -6.15 1.78 -4.83
C SER A 22 -6.08 0.92 -6.09
N TRP A 23 -6.03 -0.40 -5.93
CA TRP A 23 -6.04 -1.35 -7.06
C TRP A 23 -7.27 -1.15 -7.95
N LYS A 24 -8.42 -0.81 -7.36
CA LYS A 24 -9.63 -0.45 -8.10
C LYS A 24 -9.42 0.76 -9.02
N GLU A 25 -8.71 1.79 -8.57
CA GLU A 25 -8.44 3.00 -9.35
C GLU A 25 -7.37 2.77 -10.42
N GLU A 26 -6.34 1.98 -10.09
CA GLU A 26 -5.29 1.55 -11.03
C GLU A 26 -5.89 0.78 -12.21
N MET A 27 -6.77 -0.19 -11.94
CA MET A 27 -7.43 -0.99 -12.98
C MET A 27 -8.37 -0.19 -13.88
N LYS A 28 -9.10 0.78 -13.31
CA LYS A 28 -9.90 1.73 -14.09
C LYS A 28 -9.05 2.59 -15.01
N SER A 29 -7.89 3.04 -14.53
CA SER A 29 -6.97 3.88 -15.30
C SER A 29 -6.31 3.12 -16.46
N LYS A 30 -6.10 1.81 -16.30
CA LYS A 30 -5.55 0.92 -17.34
C LYS A 30 -6.60 0.44 -18.36
N GLY A 31 -7.86 0.87 -18.26
CA GLY A 31 -8.93 0.49 -19.20
C GLY A 31 -9.32 -0.99 -19.13
N GLN A 32 -8.83 -1.73 -18.13
CA GLN A 32 -9.14 -3.13 -17.92
C GLN A 32 -10.41 -3.20 -17.06
N ASN A 33 -11.57 -3.00 -17.69
CA ASN A 33 -12.84 -3.39 -17.09
C ASN A 33 -12.87 -4.92 -17.08
N ASP A 34 -12.58 -5.50 -15.92
CA ASP A 34 -12.81 -6.92 -15.65
C ASP A 34 -14.33 -7.15 -15.54
N GLU A 35 -15.00 -7.13 -16.68
CA GLU A 35 -16.36 -7.67 -16.86
C GLU A 35 -16.31 -9.14 -17.32
N GLU A 36 -15.13 -9.78 -17.25
CA GLU A 36 -14.90 -11.18 -17.66
C GLU A 36 -14.21 -12.00 -16.55
N ASN A 37 -14.73 -11.95 -15.33
CA ASN A 37 -14.69 -13.12 -14.47
C ASN A 37 -16.03 -13.31 -13.75
N ALA A 38 -17.05 -13.57 -14.56
CA ALA A 38 -18.30 -14.14 -14.14
C ALA A 38 -18.09 -15.58 -13.62
N GLN A 39 -17.55 -15.72 -12.41
CA GLN A 39 -17.90 -16.83 -11.53
C GLN A 39 -18.12 -16.27 -10.12
N GLU A 40 -19.39 -15.95 -9.91
CA GLU A 40 -20.07 -15.56 -8.70
C GLU A 40 -19.55 -16.34 -7.47
N ALA A 41 -18.68 -15.72 -6.69
CA ALA A 41 -18.61 -16.01 -5.26
C ALA A 41 -19.55 -15.01 -4.56
N PRO A 42 -20.41 -15.46 -3.64
CA PRO A 42 -21.59 -14.72 -3.19
C PRO A 42 -21.27 -13.30 -2.72
N GLN A 43 -22.11 -12.36 -3.18
CA GLN A 43 -22.09 -10.89 -3.13
C GLN A 43 -21.99 -10.23 -1.72
N VAL A 44 -21.38 -10.87 -0.73
CA VAL A 44 -21.12 -10.28 0.62
C VAL A 44 -19.63 -10.02 0.86
N LYS A 45 -18.78 -10.31 -0.14
CA LYS A 45 -17.35 -10.02 -0.04
C LYS A 45 -17.12 -8.53 -0.30
N LYS A 46 -16.93 -7.75 0.78
CA LYS A 46 -16.42 -6.38 0.71
C LYS A 46 -15.29 -6.34 -0.31
N SER A 47 -15.40 -5.48 -1.33
CA SER A 47 -14.41 -5.42 -2.41
C SER A 47 -13.05 -5.09 -1.82
N LEU A 48 -12.12 -6.05 -1.88
CA LEU A 48 -10.76 -5.87 -1.35
C LEU A 48 -9.92 -4.92 -2.21
N SER A 49 -10.33 -4.72 -3.48
CA SER A 49 -9.65 -3.85 -4.45
C SER A 49 -9.55 -2.38 -4.01
N GLU A 50 -10.40 -1.94 -3.08
CA GLU A 50 -10.40 -0.58 -2.51
C GLU A 50 -9.40 -0.44 -1.36
N LYS A 51 -8.90 -1.56 -0.83
CA LYS A 51 -8.06 -1.62 0.38
C LYS A 51 -6.62 -2.03 0.11
N VAL A 52 -6.34 -2.43 -1.12
CA VAL A 52 -5.01 -2.87 -1.55
C VAL A 52 -4.52 -1.96 -2.67
N SER A 53 -3.21 -1.74 -2.70
CA SER A 53 -2.52 -0.96 -3.71
C SER A 53 -1.24 -1.68 -4.10
N LEU A 54 -0.87 -1.59 -5.38
CA LEU A 54 0.44 -2.04 -5.85
C LEU A 54 1.32 -0.81 -6.03
N TYR A 55 2.39 -0.71 -5.24
CA TYR A 55 3.31 0.42 -5.27
C TYR A 55 4.71 -0.04 -5.67
N ARG A 56 5.34 0.70 -6.59
CA ARG A 56 6.73 0.49 -7.00
C ARG A 56 7.54 1.74 -6.68
N GLY A 57 8.39 1.65 -5.66
CA GLY A 57 9.24 2.74 -5.19
C GLY A 57 9.99 2.36 -3.93
N ASP A 58 10.63 3.35 -3.30
CA ASP A 58 11.33 3.17 -2.03
C ASP A 58 10.31 3.09 -0.88
N ILE A 59 10.25 1.94 -0.20
CA ILE A 59 9.32 1.69 0.90
C ILE A 59 9.59 2.59 2.12
N THR A 60 10.81 3.13 2.26
CA THR A 60 11.19 4.00 3.39
C THR A 60 10.59 5.41 3.31
N LEU A 61 10.09 5.80 2.14
CA LEU A 61 9.44 7.10 1.93
C LEU A 61 7.93 7.04 2.21
N LEU A 62 7.33 5.86 2.42
CA LEU A 62 5.89 5.72 2.61
C LEU A 62 5.46 6.27 3.98
N GLU A 63 4.60 7.29 3.99
CA GLU A 63 3.95 7.81 5.19
C GLU A 63 2.74 6.93 5.53
N VAL A 64 3.01 5.79 6.16
CA VAL A 64 2.04 4.78 6.60
C VAL A 64 2.28 4.38 8.06
N ASP A 65 1.27 3.77 8.69
CA ASP A 65 1.36 3.37 10.10
C ASP A 65 2.46 2.33 10.37
N ALA A 66 2.67 1.42 9.42
CA ALA A 66 3.68 0.36 9.53
C ALA A 66 4.27 0.01 8.15
N ILE A 67 5.58 -0.22 8.13
CA ILE A 67 6.29 -0.89 7.03
C ILE A 67 6.88 -2.19 7.55
N VAL A 68 6.90 -3.22 6.70
CA VAL A 68 7.48 -4.51 7.05
C VAL A 68 8.92 -4.54 6.55
N ASN A 69 9.85 -4.86 7.45
CA ASN A 69 11.25 -5.05 7.08
C ASN A 69 11.52 -6.53 6.83
N ALA A 70 12.14 -6.85 5.70
CA ALA A 70 12.61 -8.20 5.40
C ALA A 70 14.05 -8.34 5.91
N VAL A 71 14.21 -8.76 7.17
CA VAL A 71 15.52 -9.00 7.78
C VAL A 71 15.85 -10.48 7.81
N GLN A 72 17.12 -10.82 7.61
CA GLN A 72 17.60 -12.17 7.83
C GLN A 72 17.73 -12.43 9.35
N ALA A 73 17.30 -13.60 9.81
CA ALA A 73 17.58 -14.04 11.18
C ALA A 73 19.10 -14.22 11.34
N HIS A 74 19.75 -13.29 12.02
CA HIS A 74 21.17 -13.39 12.35
C HIS A 74 21.28 -14.20 13.65
N VAL A 75 21.80 -15.42 13.57
CA VAL A 75 22.20 -16.19 14.75
C VAL A 75 23.67 -15.87 14.98
N GLU A 76 23.96 -14.93 15.88
CA GLU A 76 25.31 -14.75 16.39
C GLU A 76 25.66 -15.96 17.27
N HIS A 77 26.48 -16.86 16.74
CA HIS A 77 27.19 -17.83 17.59
C HIS A 77 28.34 -17.10 18.29
N LYS A 78 28.17 -16.88 19.60
CA LYS A 78 29.22 -16.39 20.49
C LYS A 78 29.97 -17.56 21.13
#